data_AF-A0AAE3IRG4-F1
#
_entry.id   AF-A0AAE3IRG4-F1
#
_cell.length_a   1.000
_cell.length_b   1.000
_cell.length_c   1.000
_cell.angle_alpha   90.00
_cell.angle_beta   90.00
_cell.angle_gamma   90.00
#
_symmetry.space_group_name_H-M   'P 1'
#
loop_
_entity.id
_entity.type
_entity.pdbx_description
1 polymer ?
#
loop_
_entity_poly.entity_id
_entity_poly.type
_entity_poly.pdbx_seq_one_letter_code
_entity_poly.pdbx_strand_id
1 'polypeptide(L)'
;MSLASINAQIRSTKNTIYYLNGQLDLRQEELRRLQQAQSKLNDYKSEFQHNEHFILEPKLTAKTWHGQLATDYDSFREGDLLSSYKNIYQTQLGSVLSEISSEIRALQNKIEQLEASIESNERRLSDLYEARRRELEDDD
;
A
#
# COMPACT_ATOMS: atom_id res chain seq x y z
N MET A 1 5.38 45.26 7.77
CA MET A 1 5.05 44.21 8.79
C MET A 1 6.20 44.21 9.78
N SER A 2 6.02 44.10 11.10
CA SER A 2 7.20 44.16 11.98
C SER A 2 8.17 43.00 11.73
N LEU A 3 9.47 43.26 11.80
CA LEU A 3 10.54 42.25 11.73
C LEU A 3 10.31 41.07 12.68
N ALA A 4 9.78 41.35 13.88
CA ALA A 4 9.40 40.33 14.86
C ALA A 4 8.30 39.39 14.34
N SER A 5 7.28 39.94 13.68
CA SER A 5 6.20 39.15 13.06
C SER A 5 6.72 38.28 11.92
N ILE A 6 7.58 38.82 11.05
CA ILE A 6 8.17 38.08 9.93
C ILE A 6 9.02 36.91 10.44
N ASN A 7 9.88 37.15 11.44
CA ASN A 7 10.69 36.10 12.05
C ASN A 7 9.84 35.00 12.71
N ALA A 8 8.74 35.37 13.38
CA ALA A 8 7.81 34.40 13.95
C ALA A 8 7.15 33.53 12.87
N GLN A 9 6.75 34.14 11.75
CA GLN A 9 6.18 33.40 10.62
C GLN A 9 7.21 32.46 9.96
N ILE A 10 8.45 32.91 9.75
CA ILE A 10 9.54 32.06 9.24
C ILE A 10 9.72 30.82 10.12
N ARG A 11 9.78 31.01 11.44
CA ARG A 11 9.94 29.90 12.39
C ARG A 11 8.77 28.93 12.32
N SER A 12 7.54 29.44 12.27
CA SER A 12 6.33 28.64 12.16
C SER A 12 6.31 27.83 10.85
N THR A 13 6.54 28.47 9.71
CA THR A 13 6.57 27.81 8.40
C THR A 13 7.64 26.74 8.32
N LYS A 14 8.83 26.97 8.88
CA LYS A 14 9.89 25.94 8.97
C LYS A 14 9.46 24.73 9.77
N ASN A 15 8.82 24.93 10.92
CA ASN A 15 8.32 23.83 11.75
C ASN A 15 7.24 23.03 11.01
N THR A 16 6.37 23.71 10.26
CA THR A 16 5.36 23.05 9.43
C THR A 16 6.02 22.20 8.34
N ILE A 17 7.00 22.73 7.60
CA ILE A 17 7.73 21.97 6.57
C ILE A 17 8.39 20.73 7.19
N TYR A 18 9.08 20.88 8.32
CA TYR A 18 9.71 19.76 9.02
C TYR A 18 8.69 18.67 9.39
N TYR A 19 7.54 19.06 9.94
CA TYR A 19 6.47 18.13 10.26
C TYR A 19 5.91 17.43 9.02
N LEU A 20 5.68 18.17 7.93
CA LEU A 20 5.15 17.61 6.68
C LEU A 20 6.14 16.64 6.04
N ASN A 21 7.44 16.93 6.05
CA ASN A 21 8.48 16.01 5.58
C ASN A 21 8.48 14.71 6.39
N GLY A 22 8.37 14.78 7.71
CA GLY A 22 8.25 13.58 8.54
C GLY A 22 7.01 12.75 8.21
N GLN A 23 5.87 13.38 7.89
CA GLN A 23 4.68 12.67 7.43
C GLN A 23 4.89 12.06 6.04
N LEU A 24 5.56 12.76 5.13
CA LEU A 24 5.86 12.28 3.78
C LEU A 24 6.71 11.01 3.83
N ASP A 25 7.79 11.02 4.62
CA ASP A 25 8.69 9.87 4.80
C ASP A 25 7.93 8.65 5.32
N LEU A 26 7.07 8.84 6.32
CA LEU A 26 6.23 7.77 6.87
C LEU A 26 5.30 7.16 5.81
N ARG A 27 4.62 8.00 5.02
CA ARG A 27 3.69 7.51 3.98
C ARG A 27 4.41 6.82 2.83
N GLN A 28 5.59 7.29 2.45
CA GLN A 28 6.42 6.63 1.44
C GLN A 28 6.88 5.24 1.92
N GLU A 29 7.27 5.11 3.18
CA GLU A 29 7.65 3.80 3.75
C GLU A 29 6.46 2.83 3.86
N GLU A 30 5.29 3.32 4.28
CA GLU A 30 4.05 2.52 4.28
C GLU A 30 3.70 2.04 2.88
N LEU A 31 3.75 2.92 1.88
CA LEU A 31 3.51 2.59 0.47
C LEU A 31 4.48 1.51 -0.01
N ARG A 32 5.77 1.66 0.27
CA ARG A 32 6.82 0.70 -0.09
C ARG A 32 6.53 -0.67 0.51
N ARG A 33 6.22 -0.74 1.81
CA ARG A 33 5.90 -1.99 2.51
C ARG A 33 4.64 -2.64 1.95
N LEU A 34 3.61 -1.85 1.64
CA LEU A 34 2.35 -2.35 1.11
C LEU A 34 2.51 -2.91 -0.30
N GLN A 35 3.29 -2.26 -1.17
CA GLN A 35 3.65 -2.78 -2.50
C GLN A 35 4.43 -4.09 -2.41
N GLN A 36 5.35 -4.22 -1.45
CA GLN A 36 6.06 -5.47 -1.21
C GLN A 36 5.13 -6.60 -0.74
N ALA A 37 4.18 -6.28 0.14
CA ALA A 37 3.18 -7.24 0.58
C ALA A 37 2.28 -7.68 -0.60
N GLN A 38 1.85 -6.75 -1.44
CA GLN A 38 1.08 -7.03 -2.64
C GLN A 38 1.81 -7.99 -3.59
N SER A 39 3.10 -7.75 -3.83
CA SER A 39 3.93 -8.62 -4.68
C SER A 39 3.96 -10.05 -4.13
N LYS A 40 4.27 -10.20 -2.83
CA LYS A 40 4.33 -11.53 -2.19
C LYS A 40 2.99 -12.27 -2.24
N LEU A 41 1.88 -11.55 -2.03
CA LEU A 41 0.54 -12.14 -2.11
C LEU A 41 0.17 -12.56 -3.53
N ASN A 42 0.61 -11.82 -4.55
CA ASN A 42 0.48 -12.24 -5.94
C ASN A 42 1.29 -13.51 -6.23
N ASP A 43 2.51 -13.60 -5.72
CA ASP A 43 3.35 -14.80 -5.87
C ASP A 43 2.64 -16.02 -5.24
N TYR A 44 2.10 -15.89 -4.03
CA TYR A 44 1.31 -16.95 -3.39
C TYR A 44 0.07 -17.30 -4.19
N LYS A 45 -0.67 -16.30 -4.71
CA LYS A 45 -1.85 -16.55 -5.55
C LYS A 45 -1.49 -17.38 -6.78
N SER A 46 -0.38 -17.07 -7.44
CA SER A 46 0.14 -17.83 -8.58
C SER A 46 0.60 -19.23 -8.18
N GLU A 47 1.25 -19.38 -7.03
CA GLU A 47 1.66 -20.68 -6.50
C GLU A 47 0.46 -21.58 -6.20
N PHE A 48 -0.57 -21.06 -5.53
CA PHE A 48 -1.81 -21.80 -5.28
C PHE A 48 -2.46 -22.25 -6.60
N GLN A 49 -2.56 -21.35 -7.58
CA GLN A 49 -3.10 -21.68 -8.89
C GLN A 49 -2.28 -22.77 -9.61
N HIS A 50 -0.96 -22.70 -9.55
CA HIS A 50 -0.07 -23.70 -10.15
C HIS A 50 -0.23 -25.07 -9.48
N ASN A 51 -0.30 -25.09 -8.15
CA ASN A 51 -0.34 -26.30 -7.33
C ASN A 51 -1.74 -26.94 -7.23
N GLU A 52 -2.78 -26.37 -7.85
CA GLU A 52 -4.14 -26.90 -7.85
C GLU A 52 -4.22 -28.38 -8.24
N HIS A 53 -3.42 -28.80 -9.22
CA HIS A 53 -3.40 -30.17 -9.72
C HIS A 53 -3.03 -31.21 -8.63
N PHE A 54 -2.23 -30.84 -7.63
CA PHE A 54 -1.86 -31.75 -6.54
C PHE A 54 -3.06 -32.16 -5.67
N ILE A 55 -4.17 -31.43 -5.70
CA ILE A 55 -5.40 -31.83 -5.02
C ILE A 55 -6.01 -33.09 -5.66
N LEU A 56 -5.84 -33.26 -6.97
CA LEU A 56 -6.42 -34.37 -7.73
C LEU A 56 -5.44 -35.54 -7.95
N GLU A 57 -4.18 -35.36 -7.56
CA GLU A 57 -3.12 -36.35 -7.69
C GLU A 57 -2.77 -37.02 -6.35
N PRO A 58 -2.42 -38.32 -6.34
CA PRO A 58 -2.51 -39.26 -7.46
C PRO A 58 -3.97 -39.58 -7.81
N LYS A 59 -4.20 -40.00 -9.06
CA LYS A 59 -5.53 -40.43 -9.50
C LYS A 59 -5.89 -41.74 -8.81
N LEU A 60 -6.98 -41.75 -8.05
CA LEU A 60 -7.52 -42.95 -7.45
C LEU A 60 -8.18 -43.78 -8.55
N THR A 61 -7.63 -44.94 -8.86
CA THR A 61 -8.18 -45.83 -9.88
C THR A 61 -8.81 -47.04 -9.24
N ALA A 62 -9.77 -47.67 -9.93
CA ALA A 62 -10.39 -48.93 -9.51
C ALA A 62 -9.37 -50.07 -9.26
N LYS A 63 -8.13 -49.93 -9.75
CA LYS A 63 -7.04 -50.89 -9.52
C LYS A 63 -6.24 -50.64 -8.24
N THR A 64 -6.29 -49.43 -7.69
CA THR A 64 -5.49 -49.01 -6.51
C THR A 64 -6.35 -48.81 -5.26
N TRP A 65 -7.57 -48.30 -5.41
CA TRP A 65 -8.53 -48.16 -4.32
C TRP A 65 -9.96 -48.17 -4.88
N HIS A 66 -10.82 -49.05 -4.37
CA HIS A 66 -12.15 -49.31 -4.92
C HIS A 66 -13.20 -49.54 -3.82
N GLY A 67 -14.47 -49.44 -4.19
CA GLY A 67 -15.63 -49.57 -3.28
C GLY A 67 -16.23 -48.22 -2.91
N GLN A 68 -17.34 -48.25 -2.16
CA GLN A 68 -18.15 -47.06 -1.86
C GLN A 68 -17.33 -45.90 -1.25
N LEU A 69 -16.47 -46.21 -0.27
CA LEU A 69 -15.61 -45.21 0.38
C LEU A 69 -14.64 -44.53 -0.59
N ALA A 70 -14.13 -45.27 -1.59
CA ALA A 70 -13.27 -44.69 -2.61
C ALA A 70 -14.06 -43.73 -3.52
N THR A 71 -15.29 -44.10 -3.90
CA THR A 71 -16.18 -43.24 -4.68
C THR A 71 -16.61 -41.98 -3.93
N ASP A 72 -16.96 -42.12 -2.65
CA ASP A 72 -17.36 -40.99 -1.80
C ASP A 72 -16.20 -40.01 -1.60
N TYR A 73 -14.99 -40.52 -1.36
CA TYR A 73 -13.80 -39.69 -1.22
C TYR A 73 -13.44 -38.96 -2.51
N ASP A 74 -13.45 -39.64 -3.67
CA ASP A 74 -13.11 -38.99 -4.94
C ASP A 74 -14.13 -37.90 -5.28
N SER A 75 -15.42 -38.14 -4.99
CA SER A 75 -16.49 -37.14 -5.15
C SER A 75 -16.29 -35.92 -4.23
N PHE A 76 -15.93 -36.15 -2.96
CA PHE A 76 -15.59 -35.07 -2.03
C PHE A 76 -14.36 -34.28 -2.50
N ARG A 77 -13.35 -34.97 -3.05
CA ARG A 77 -12.11 -34.37 -3.51
C ARG A 77 -12.32 -33.47 -4.73
N GLU A 78 -13.06 -33.95 -5.73
CA GLU A 78 -13.38 -33.21 -6.95
C GLU A 78 -14.40 -32.07 -6.71
N GLY A 79 -15.31 -32.27 -5.75
CA GLY A 79 -16.30 -31.28 -5.36
C GLY A 79 -15.77 -30.28 -4.33
N ASP A 80 -15.91 -30.63 -3.05
CA ASP A 80 -15.71 -29.71 -1.93
C ASP A 80 -14.26 -29.29 -1.75
N LEU A 81 -13.31 -30.23 -1.82
CA LEU A 81 -11.90 -29.93 -1.56
C LEU A 81 -11.31 -29.03 -2.66
N LEU A 82 -11.51 -29.39 -3.93
CA LEU A 82 -11.05 -28.58 -5.05
C LEU A 82 -11.70 -27.18 -5.05
N SER A 83 -13.00 -27.10 -4.77
CA SER A 83 -13.71 -25.83 -4.70
C SER A 83 -13.20 -24.95 -3.55
N SER A 84 -12.95 -25.53 -2.37
CA SER A 84 -12.39 -24.82 -1.22
C SER A 84 -10.97 -24.32 -1.50
N TYR A 85 -10.16 -25.14 -2.17
CA TYR A 85 -8.82 -24.75 -2.58
C TYR A 85 -8.83 -23.60 -3.60
N LYS A 86 -9.71 -23.66 -4.61
CA LYS A 86 -9.93 -22.57 -5.58
C LYS A 86 -10.36 -21.27 -4.92
N ASN A 87 -11.23 -21.37 -3.91
CA ASN A 87 -11.74 -20.21 -3.18
C ASN A 87 -10.61 -19.37 -2.56
N ILE A 88 -9.52 -20.00 -2.11
CA ILE A 88 -8.36 -19.30 -1.52
C ILE A 88 -7.77 -18.31 -2.53
N TYR A 89 -7.39 -18.78 -3.72
CA TYR A 89 -6.65 -17.94 -4.68
C TYR A 89 -7.56 -17.10 -5.58
N GLN A 90 -8.79 -17.55 -5.86
CA GLN A 90 -9.73 -16.81 -6.70
C GLN A 90 -10.47 -15.73 -5.91
N THR A 91 -10.92 -16.03 -4.69
CA THR A 91 -11.81 -15.15 -3.91
C THR A 91 -11.07 -14.48 -2.76
N GLN A 92 -10.50 -15.24 -1.83
CA GLN A 92 -9.93 -14.67 -0.60
C GLN A 92 -8.71 -13.79 -0.90
N LEU A 93 -7.70 -14.34 -1.58
CA LEU A 93 -6.53 -13.56 -2.02
C LEU A 93 -6.92 -12.47 -3.03
N GLY A 94 -7.90 -12.74 -3.89
CA GLY A 94 -8.44 -11.74 -4.82
C GLY A 94 -9.00 -10.50 -4.10
N SER A 95 -9.81 -10.69 -3.05
CA SER A 95 -10.36 -9.60 -2.24
C SER A 95 -9.27 -8.80 -1.55
N VAL A 96 -8.35 -9.49 -0.86
CA VAL A 96 -7.26 -8.84 -0.12
C VAL A 96 -6.35 -8.04 -1.07
N LEU A 97 -6.01 -8.59 -2.24
CA LEU A 97 -5.23 -7.87 -3.25
C LEU A 97 -5.95 -6.64 -3.79
N SER A 98 -7.28 -6.70 -3.95
CA SER A 98 -8.08 -5.54 -4.35
C SER A 98 -8.09 -4.45 -3.28
N GLU A 99 -8.26 -4.82 -2.02
CA GLU A 99 -8.20 -3.89 -0.87
C GLU A 99 -6.82 -3.22 -0.78
N ILE A 100 -5.74 -4.00 -0.88
CA ILE A 100 -4.37 -3.49 -0.90
C ILE A 100 -4.17 -2.52 -2.08
N SER A 101 -4.70 -2.84 -3.27
CA SER A 101 -4.60 -1.97 -4.45
C SER A 101 -5.36 -0.65 -4.28
N SER A 102 -6.44 -0.64 -3.49
CA SER A 102 -7.17 0.58 -3.14
C SER A 102 -6.35 1.43 -2.17
N GLU A 103 -5.78 0.81 -1.14
CA GLU A 103 -5.00 1.50 -0.11
C GLU A 103 -3.69 2.07 -0.68
N ILE A 104 -3.03 1.37 -1.61
CA ILE A 104 -1.89 1.91 -2.38
C ILE A 104 -2.26 3.22 -3.06
N ARG A 105 -3.41 3.26 -3.75
CA ARG A 105 -3.89 4.47 -4.43
C ARG A 105 -4.20 5.60 -3.45
N ALA A 106 -4.79 5.27 -2.31
CA ALA A 106 -5.05 6.25 -1.25
C ALA A 106 -3.75 6.87 -0.70
N LEU A 107 -2.73 6.04 -0.44
CA LEU A 107 -1.41 6.49 0.01
C LEU A 107 -0.69 7.35 -1.04
N GLN A 108 -0.74 6.98 -2.32
CA GLN A 108 -0.19 7.78 -3.42
C GLN A 108 -0.82 9.17 -3.47
N ASN A 109 -2.15 9.24 -3.46
CA ASN A 109 -2.86 10.53 -3.42
C ASN A 109 -2.46 11.35 -2.18
N LYS A 110 -2.25 10.70 -1.04
CA LYS A 110 -1.84 11.40 0.19
C LYS A 110 -0.43 11.96 0.10
N ILE A 111 0.50 11.21 -0.51
CA ILE A 111 1.87 11.65 -0.80
C ILE A 111 1.85 12.89 -1.70
N GLU A 112 1.11 12.85 -2.80
CA GLU A 112 0.99 13.99 -3.72
C GLU A 112 0.46 15.25 -3.01
N GLN A 113 -0.54 15.10 -2.13
CA GLN A 113 -1.05 16.22 -1.32
C GLN A 113 -0.02 16.78 -0.33
N LEU A 114 0.80 15.91 0.27
CA LEU A 114 1.86 16.33 1.19
C LEU A 114 2.94 17.09 0.43
N GLU A 115 3.38 16.58 -0.71
CA GLU A 115 4.37 17.22 -1.59
C GLU A 115 3.91 18.62 -2.04
N ALA A 116 2.67 18.73 -2.53
CA ALA A 116 2.09 20.03 -2.90
C ALA A 116 2.00 21.00 -1.71
N SER A 117 1.71 20.48 -0.50
CA SER A 117 1.66 21.30 0.71
C SER A 117 3.05 21.78 1.14
N ILE A 118 4.07 20.93 1.01
CA ILE A 118 5.47 21.28 1.27
C ILE A 118 5.91 22.38 0.31
N GLU A 119 5.71 22.19 -0.99
CA GLU A 119 6.09 23.17 -2.01
C GLU A 119 5.44 24.54 -1.77
N SER A 120 4.15 24.56 -1.43
CA SER A 120 3.43 25.80 -1.08
C SER A 120 4.04 26.51 0.14
N ASN A 121 4.42 25.75 1.17
CA ASN A 121 5.07 26.32 2.36
C ASN A 121 6.51 26.78 2.08
N GLU A 122 7.23 26.11 1.19
CA GLU A 122 8.57 26.53 0.76
C GLU A 122 8.53 27.84 -0.03
N ARG A 123 7.56 28.00 -0.95
CA ARG A 123 7.32 29.28 -1.63
C ARG A 123 7.02 30.39 -0.63
N ARG A 124 6.09 30.15 0.31
CA ARG A 124 5.80 31.09 1.39
C ARG A 124 7.02 31.45 2.22
N LEU A 125 7.89 30.47 2.50
CA LEU A 125 9.12 30.70 3.26
C LEU A 125 10.09 31.61 2.48
N SER A 126 10.20 31.43 1.16
CA SER A 126 10.96 32.30 0.27
C SER A 126 10.44 33.75 0.31
N ASP A 127 9.13 33.94 0.16
CA ASP A 127 8.50 35.26 0.20
C ASP A 127 8.74 35.97 1.54
N LEU A 128 8.70 35.23 2.65
CA LEU A 128 8.99 35.78 3.98
C LEU A 128 10.46 36.20 4.13
N TYR A 129 11.39 35.48 3.50
CA TYR A 129 12.79 35.88 3.49
C TYR A 129 13.04 37.14 2.68
N GLU A 130 12.37 37.30 1.54
CA GLU A 130 12.42 38.54 0.77
C GLU A 130 11.80 39.71 1.52
N ALA A 131 10.64 39.53 2.15
CA ALA A 131 10.00 40.56 2.96
C ALA A 131 10.90 40.99 4.14
N ARG A 132 11.54 40.03 4.81
CA ARG A 132 12.51 40.32 5.87
C ARG A 132 13.68 41.15 5.36
N ARG A 133 14.18 40.85 4.16
CA ARG A 133 15.30 41.58 3.55
C ARG A 133 14.92 43.03 3.26
N ARG A 134 13.75 43.27 2.66
CA ARG A 134 13.27 44.62 2.35
C ARG A 134 13.12 45.48 3.61
N GLU A 135 12.49 44.94 4.65
CA GLU A 135 12.33 45.67 5.93
C GLU A 135 13.67 45.98 6.61
N LEU A 136 14.73 45.19 6.38
CA LEU A 136 16.07 45.51 6.87
C LEU A 136 16.77 46.60 6.04
N GLU A 137 16.43 46.71 4.75
CA GLU A 137 16.97 47.74 3.85
C GLU A 137 16.26 49.10 4.05
N ASP A 138 15.01 49.09 4.54
CA ASP A 138 14.21 50.30 4.81
C ASP A 138 14.46 50.91 6.22
N ASP A 139 15.11 50.18 7.14
CA ASP A 139 15.43 50.61 8.51
C ASP A 139 16.84 51.28 8.63
N ASP A 140 17.66 51.29 7.56
CA ASP A 140 18.99 51.92 7.45
C ASP A 140 18.93 53.32 6.78
#